data_AF-A0A944ZDT9-F1
#
_entry.id   AF-A0A944ZDT9-F1
#
_cell.length_a   1.000
_cell.length_b   1.000
_cell.length_c   1.000
_cell.angle_alpha   90.00
_cell.angle_beta   90.00
_cell.angle_gamma   90.00
#
_symmetry.space_group_name_H-M   'P 1'
#
loop_
_entity.id
_entity.type
_entity.pdbx_description
1 polymer ?
#
loop_
_entity_poly.entity_id
_entity_poly.type
_entity_poly.pdbx_seq_one_letter_code
_entity_poly.pdbx_strand_id
1 'polypeptide(L)'
;MSHKIEIKTLKNYREKTLNNPTIRLARNASIKSNFDDISMDWDAFRKIDHTFSDMISGQMKVTNQKSSGRCWGFAGLNLFRIYLGRKHKLKGFEFSQNYFMFCDKIEKSNFFLESIIRSVDEPKDGRLMMHLVSDPIQDGGQWHMFVNLINKYGVVPKSEMPETYQSSSSMRMNRMITRKLRGFAIELRNEHNNGSNLEKLHAMKDEMLGVVYQMLTISLGTPPEKFDWQVYDKDKKFIRYENLTPQSFFMDHVGLNLDDYVCLIDCPMSDKKYHETYTVDYL
;
A
#
# COMPACT_ATOMS: atom_id res chain seq x y z
N MET A 1 15.03 -21.47 32.50
CA MET A 1 15.95 -20.35 32.21
C MET A 1 17.35 -20.77 32.65
N SER A 2 18.16 -21.28 31.73
CA SER A 2 19.45 -21.92 32.06
C SER A 2 20.55 -20.96 32.49
N HIS A 3 20.43 -19.66 32.18
CA HIS A 3 21.32 -18.62 32.71
C HIS A 3 20.51 -17.41 33.17
N LYS A 4 20.24 -17.34 34.47
CA LYS A 4 19.63 -16.14 35.07
C LYS A 4 20.71 -15.05 35.15
N ILE A 5 20.34 -13.81 34.83
CA ILE A 5 21.23 -12.67 35.06
C ILE A 5 21.36 -12.46 36.56
N GLU A 6 22.58 -12.55 37.08
CA GLU A 6 22.85 -12.34 38.49
C GLU A 6 22.81 -10.85 38.87
N ILE A 7 22.39 -10.55 40.10
CA ILE A 7 22.41 -9.18 40.65
C ILE A 7 23.82 -8.60 40.63
N LYS A 8 24.85 -9.42 40.90
CA LYS A 8 26.25 -9.01 40.83
C LYS A 8 26.63 -8.52 39.43
N THR A 9 26.14 -9.20 38.39
CA THR A 9 26.34 -8.82 36.99
C THR A 9 25.68 -7.48 36.67
N LEU A 10 24.45 -7.24 37.16
CA LEU A 10 23.79 -5.94 37.01
C LEU A 10 24.51 -4.80 37.74
N LYS A 11 25.06 -5.07 38.94
CA LYS A 11 25.88 -4.09 39.68
C LYS A 11 27.13 -3.70 38.89
N ASN A 12 27.83 -4.69 38.32
CA ASN A 12 28.99 -4.44 37.46
C ASN A 12 28.62 -3.60 36.22
N TYR A 13 27.50 -3.89 35.55
CA TYR A 13 27.02 -3.07 34.43
C TYR A 13 26.73 -1.62 34.85
N ARG A 14 26.10 -1.44 36.02
CA ARG A 14 25.80 -0.10 36.58
C ARG A 14 27.08 0.68 36.86
N GLU A 15 28.06 0.06 37.51
CA GLU A 15 29.36 0.70 37.81
C GLU A 15 30.07 1.13 36.52
N LYS A 16 30.17 0.24 35.53
CA LYS A 16 30.75 0.57 34.20
C LYS A 16 30.00 1.72 33.52
N THR A 17 28.68 1.75 33.65
CA THR A 17 27.83 2.81 33.07
C THR A 17 28.05 4.15 33.76
N LEU A 18 28.07 4.18 35.09
CA LEU A 18 28.25 5.41 35.87
C LEU A 18 29.64 6.02 35.67
N ASN A 19 30.65 5.19 35.43
CA ASN A 19 32.02 5.63 35.19
C ASN A 19 32.29 6.09 33.74
N ASN A 20 31.32 5.98 32.82
CA ASN A 20 31.47 6.39 31.43
C ASN A 20 30.84 7.79 31.19
N PRO A 21 31.65 8.85 30.99
CA PRO A 21 31.14 10.21 30.82
C PRO A 21 30.31 10.39 29.53
N THR A 22 30.64 9.65 28.46
CA THR A 22 29.89 9.67 27.20
C THR A 22 28.48 9.13 27.39
N ILE A 23 28.32 8.05 28.16
CA ILE A 23 26.98 7.51 28.48
C ILE A 23 26.19 8.50 29.32
N ARG A 24 26.83 9.17 30.30
CA ARG A 24 26.17 10.21 31.10
C ARG A 24 25.65 11.36 30.23
N LEU A 25 26.45 11.81 29.26
CA LEU A 25 26.06 12.86 28.31
C LEU A 25 24.88 12.41 27.45
N ALA A 26 25.00 11.25 26.79
CA ALA A 26 23.95 10.71 25.91
C ALA A 26 22.63 10.49 26.67
N ARG A 27 22.69 9.93 27.89
CA ARG A 27 21.51 9.73 28.74
C ARG A 27 20.80 11.04 29.07
N ASN A 28 21.56 12.07 29.44
CA ASN A 28 20.96 13.35 29.81
C ASN A 28 20.28 14.02 28.61
N ALA A 29 20.88 13.93 27.42
CA ALA A 29 20.28 14.41 26.17
C ALA A 29 19.02 13.61 25.80
N SER A 30 19.10 12.27 25.79
CA SER A 30 18.00 11.40 25.36
C SER A 30 16.79 11.39 26.30
N ILE A 31 16.96 11.70 27.58
CA ILE A 31 15.82 11.79 28.53
C ILE A 31 14.90 12.97 28.17
N LYS A 32 15.42 14.03 27.54
CA LYS A 32 14.68 15.26 27.26
C LYS A 32 14.32 15.45 25.79
N SER A 33 14.93 14.70 24.88
CA SER A 33 14.83 14.89 23.43
C SER A 33 14.58 13.57 22.70
N ASN A 34 14.04 13.65 21.48
CA ASN A 34 13.94 12.47 20.61
C ASN A 34 15.35 12.04 20.18
N PHE A 35 15.56 10.73 20.02
CA PHE A 35 16.82 10.16 19.55
C PHE A 35 17.21 10.68 18.16
N ASP A 36 16.24 10.86 17.27
CA ASP A 36 16.51 11.36 15.91
C ASP A 36 17.11 12.78 15.93
N ASP A 37 16.66 13.63 16.85
CA ASP A 37 17.14 15.03 16.95
C ASP A 37 18.59 15.10 17.46
N ILE A 38 18.94 14.26 18.43
CA ILE A 38 20.26 14.30 19.08
C ILE A 38 21.32 13.46 18.37
N SER A 39 20.91 12.58 17.43
CA SER A 39 21.81 11.72 16.65
C SER A 39 22.15 12.28 15.27
N MET A 40 21.60 13.44 14.92
CA MET A 40 21.89 14.11 13.65
C MET A 40 23.36 14.52 13.56
N ASP A 41 24.05 14.05 12.51
CA ASP A 41 25.39 14.47 12.16
C ASP A 41 25.34 15.76 11.33
N TRP A 42 25.73 16.88 11.95
CA TRP A 42 25.75 18.19 11.32
C TRP A 42 26.64 18.26 10.08
N ASP A 43 27.79 17.59 10.10
CA ASP A 43 28.74 17.63 8.99
C ASP A 43 28.28 16.80 7.80
N ALA A 44 27.52 15.74 8.04
CA ALA A 44 26.81 15.03 6.98
C ALA A 44 25.63 15.85 6.46
N PHE A 45 24.80 16.38 7.37
CA PHE A 45 23.59 17.13 7.02
C PHE A 45 23.88 18.35 6.13
N ARG A 46 24.89 19.16 6.49
CA ARG A 46 25.25 20.37 5.74
C ARG A 46 25.79 20.11 4.33
N LYS A 47 26.11 18.85 4.00
CA LYS A 47 26.62 18.44 2.67
C LYS A 47 25.52 17.92 1.75
N ILE A 48 24.28 17.78 2.23
CA ILE A 48 23.16 17.34 1.41
C ILE A 48 22.81 18.47 0.44
N ASP A 49 23.10 18.25 -0.84
CA ASP A 49 22.76 19.16 -1.93
C ASP A 49 21.50 18.65 -2.65
N HIS A 50 20.53 19.55 -2.84
CA HIS A 50 19.28 19.27 -3.55
C HIS A 50 19.27 19.87 -4.96
N THR A 51 20.44 20.19 -5.50
CA THR A 51 20.63 20.56 -6.91
C THR A 51 21.04 19.34 -7.73
N PHE A 52 20.40 19.20 -8.89
CA PHE A 52 20.59 18.05 -9.78
C PHE A 52 20.75 18.54 -11.22
N SER A 53 21.71 17.97 -11.96
CA SER A 53 21.97 18.32 -13.37
C SER A 53 20.81 17.91 -14.28
N ASP A 54 20.22 16.75 -14.00
CA ASP A 54 19.21 16.11 -14.84
C ASP A 54 17.87 16.08 -14.10
N MET A 55 16.93 16.88 -14.60
CA MET A 55 15.63 17.08 -13.97
C MET A 55 14.49 16.69 -14.92
N ILE A 56 13.58 15.88 -14.42
CA ILE A 56 12.35 15.50 -15.13
C ILE A 56 11.46 16.74 -15.26
N SER A 57 11.01 17.07 -16.47
CA SER A 57 10.09 18.19 -16.72
C SER A 57 8.64 17.85 -16.37
N GLY A 58 7.81 18.86 -16.06
CA GLY A 58 6.37 18.65 -15.79
C GLY A 58 6.06 18.21 -14.35
N GLN A 59 6.94 18.55 -13.41
CA GLN A 59 6.73 18.33 -11.98
C GLN A 59 5.48 19.05 -11.49
N MET A 60 4.78 18.42 -10.55
CA MET A 60 3.57 18.94 -9.91
C MET A 60 3.76 18.98 -8.41
N LYS A 61 2.89 19.72 -7.72
CA LYS A 61 2.89 19.79 -6.24
C LYS A 61 2.86 18.40 -5.62
N VAL A 62 3.52 18.26 -4.48
CA VAL A 62 3.57 17.01 -3.72
C VAL A 62 2.17 16.55 -3.32
N THR A 63 1.99 15.23 -3.29
CA THR A 63 0.79 14.55 -2.81
C THR A 63 1.02 14.07 -1.38
N ASN A 64 -0.05 13.85 -0.60
CA ASN A 64 0.07 13.42 0.80
C ASN A 64 -0.88 12.26 1.11
N GLN A 65 -0.32 11.09 1.43
CA GLN A 65 -1.07 9.87 1.77
C GLN A 65 -1.63 9.84 3.19
N LYS A 66 -1.19 10.78 4.06
CA LYS A 66 -1.55 10.86 5.47
C LYS A 66 -1.31 9.52 6.21
N SER A 67 -2.22 9.12 7.09
CA SER A 67 -2.10 7.92 7.92
C SER A 67 -2.64 6.68 7.18
N SER A 68 -2.05 6.41 6.01
CA SER A 68 -2.34 5.21 5.21
C SER A 68 -1.06 4.67 4.59
N GLY A 69 -0.99 3.37 4.34
CA GLY A 69 0.18 2.69 3.73
C GLY A 69 0.16 2.67 2.21
N ARG A 70 -0.41 3.70 1.56
CA ARG A 70 -0.67 3.73 0.10
C ARG A 70 0.51 4.27 -0.73
N CYS A 71 1.72 4.29 -0.18
CA CYS A 71 2.89 4.90 -0.82
C CYS A 71 3.11 4.44 -2.27
N TRP A 72 2.97 3.14 -2.53
CA TRP A 72 3.09 2.52 -3.84
C TRP A 72 2.04 3.05 -4.84
N GLY A 73 0.77 3.14 -4.44
CA GLY A 73 -0.30 3.73 -5.26
C GLY A 73 -0.07 5.22 -5.53
N PHE A 74 0.37 5.99 -4.53
CA PHE A 74 0.76 7.39 -4.71
C PHE A 74 1.94 7.53 -5.68
N ALA A 75 2.97 6.70 -5.56
CA ALA A 75 4.14 6.72 -6.44
C ALA A 75 3.79 6.39 -7.89
N GLY A 76 3.00 5.34 -8.13
CA GLY A 76 2.54 4.97 -9.47
C GLY A 76 1.66 6.05 -10.12
N LEU A 77 0.72 6.62 -9.38
CA LEU A 77 -0.12 7.72 -9.89
C LEU A 77 0.67 9.04 -10.07
N ASN A 78 1.74 9.24 -9.28
CA ASN A 78 2.66 10.36 -9.47
C ASN A 78 3.49 10.24 -10.76
N LEU A 79 3.80 9.02 -11.21
CA LEU A 79 4.38 8.79 -12.54
C LEU A 79 3.38 9.20 -13.64
N PHE A 80 2.15 8.69 -13.55
CA PHE A 80 1.13 8.92 -14.59
C PHE A 80 0.79 10.41 -14.78
N ARG A 81 0.76 11.19 -13.69
CA ARG A 81 0.36 12.61 -13.80
C ARG A 81 1.39 13.46 -14.54
N ILE A 82 2.64 13.01 -14.61
CA ILE A 82 3.68 13.65 -15.43
C ILE A 82 3.31 13.52 -16.92
N TYR A 83 2.92 12.32 -17.37
CA TYR A 83 2.51 12.08 -18.75
C TYR A 83 1.25 12.86 -19.12
N LEU A 84 0.20 12.74 -18.29
CA LEU A 84 -1.06 13.45 -18.50
C LEU A 84 -0.84 14.98 -18.47
N GLY A 85 -0.06 15.47 -17.51
CA GLY A 85 0.25 16.88 -17.36
C GLY A 85 1.03 17.47 -18.53
N ARG A 86 1.95 16.71 -19.12
CA ARG A 86 2.67 17.11 -20.34
C ARG A 86 1.73 17.14 -21.53
N LYS A 87 0.91 16.10 -21.71
CA LYS A 87 -0.05 15.98 -22.82
C LYS A 87 -1.04 17.13 -22.87
N HIS A 88 -1.61 17.50 -21.72
CA HIS A 88 -2.65 18.54 -21.61
C HIS A 88 -2.13 19.88 -21.10
N LYS A 89 -0.80 20.06 -21.01
CA LYS A 89 -0.15 21.29 -20.50
C LYS A 89 -0.71 21.76 -19.15
N LEU A 90 -0.95 20.85 -18.21
CA LEU A 90 -1.57 21.19 -16.92
C LEU A 90 -0.55 21.73 -15.91
N LYS A 91 -0.98 22.70 -15.09
CA LYS A 91 -0.20 23.24 -13.96
C LYS A 91 -0.23 22.33 -12.74
N GLY A 92 -1.32 21.58 -12.56
CA GLY A 92 -1.49 20.64 -11.47
C GLY A 92 -2.63 19.67 -11.76
N PHE A 93 -2.42 18.42 -11.40
CA PHE A 93 -3.39 17.34 -11.54
C PHE A 93 -3.07 16.26 -10.50
N GLU A 94 -4.12 15.60 -10.01
CA GLU A 94 -3.99 14.40 -9.20
C GLU A 94 -5.03 13.37 -9.67
N PHE A 95 -4.61 12.11 -9.76
CA PHE A 95 -5.54 10.99 -9.85
C PHE A 95 -6.10 10.68 -8.46
N SER A 96 -7.26 10.01 -8.41
CA SER A 96 -7.84 9.55 -7.16
C SER A 96 -7.05 8.36 -6.59
N GLN A 97 -6.32 8.60 -5.51
CA GLN A 97 -5.70 7.53 -4.73
C GLN A 97 -6.73 6.78 -3.87
N ASN A 98 -7.92 7.34 -3.68
CA ASN A 98 -9.04 6.68 -3.01
C ASN A 98 -9.71 5.63 -3.92
N TYR A 99 -9.92 5.95 -5.20
CA TYR A 99 -10.39 4.99 -6.21
C TYR A 99 -9.45 3.79 -6.32
N PHE A 100 -8.14 4.06 -6.43
CA PHE A 100 -7.12 3.02 -6.41
C PHE A 100 -7.21 2.14 -5.14
N MET A 101 -7.34 2.76 -3.96
CA MET A 101 -7.49 2.04 -2.70
C MET A 101 -8.73 1.15 -2.69
N PHE A 102 -9.86 1.63 -3.22
CA PHE A 102 -11.09 0.84 -3.31
C PHE A 102 -10.86 -0.44 -4.12
N CYS A 103 -10.32 -0.31 -5.34
CA CYS A 103 -10.02 -1.43 -6.24
C CYS A 103 -9.03 -2.42 -5.61
N ASP A 104 -7.96 -1.91 -4.98
CA ASP A 104 -6.98 -2.73 -4.28
C ASP A 104 -7.61 -3.54 -3.14
N LYS A 105 -8.41 -2.90 -2.29
CA LYS A 105 -9.02 -3.55 -1.12
C LYS A 105 -10.00 -4.66 -1.51
N ILE A 106 -10.81 -4.44 -2.54
CA ILE A 106 -11.77 -5.47 -2.98
C ILE A 106 -11.04 -6.66 -3.61
N GLU A 107 -9.99 -6.42 -4.40
CA GLU A 107 -9.20 -7.50 -5.01
C GLU A 107 -8.39 -8.28 -3.99
N LYS A 108 -7.78 -7.61 -3.01
CA LYS A 108 -7.11 -8.30 -1.89
C LYS A 108 -8.06 -9.15 -1.08
N SER A 109 -9.30 -8.68 -0.87
CA SER A 109 -10.33 -9.47 -0.19
C SER A 109 -10.68 -10.73 -0.98
N ASN A 110 -10.85 -10.61 -2.30
CA ASN A 110 -11.08 -11.76 -3.18
C ASN A 110 -9.89 -12.72 -3.17
N PHE A 111 -8.67 -12.21 -3.31
CA PHE A 111 -7.44 -12.99 -3.27
C PHE A 111 -7.28 -13.72 -1.93
N PHE A 112 -7.58 -13.07 -0.81
CA PHE A 112 -7.54 -13.70 0.50
C PHE A 112 -8.55 -14.85 0.60
N LEU A 113 -9.81 -14.64 0.24
CA LEU A 113 -10.84 -15.69 0.31
C LEU A 113 -10.51 -16.87 -0.62
N GLU A 114 -10.00 -16.57 -1.82
CA GLU A 114 -9.50 -17.58 -2.75
C GLU A 114 -8.31 -18.35 -2.15
N SER A 115 -7.40 -17.67 -1.45
CA SER A 115 -6.27 -18.29 -0.76
C SER A 115 -6.74 -19.21 0.37
N ILE A 116 -7.81 -18.84 1.09
CA ILE A 116 -8.44 -19.71 2.09
C ILE A 116 -9.03 -20.95 1.43
N ILE A 117 -9.77 -20.80 0.32
CA ILE A 117 -10.34 -21.93 -0.43
C ILE A 117 -9.23 -22.88 -0.92
N ARG A 118 -8.11 -22.34 -1.42
CA ARG A 118 -6.96 -23.15 -1.87
C ARG A 118 -6.21 -23.83 -0.73
N SER A 119 -6.34 -23.35 0.50
CA SER A 119 -5.65 -23.85 1.69
C SER A 119 -6.62 -24.48 2.70
N VAL A 120 -7.80 -24.92 2.28
CA VAL A 120 -8.82 -25.52 3.19
C VAL A 120 -8.28 -26.72 3.97
N ASP A 121 -7.39 -27.50 3.37
CA ASP A 121 -6.78 -28.68 3.98
C ASP A 121 -5.58 -28.36 4.89
N GLU A 122 -5.05 -27.12 4.84
CA GLU A 122 -3.95 -26.70 5.72
C GLU A 122 -4.38 -26.61 7.18
N PRO A 123 -3.52 -26.96 8.16
CA PRO A 123 -3.85 -26.83 9.57
C PRO A 123 -4.23 -25.39 9.95
N LYS A 124 -5.27 -25.24 10.77
CA LYS A 124 -5.78 -23.92 11.21
C LYS A 124 -4.73 -23.08 11.95
N ASP A 125 -3.82 -23.73 12.66
CA ASP A 125 -2.70 -23.16 13.42
C ASP A 125 -1.36 -23.31 12.70
N GLY A 126 -1.40 -23.76 11.44
CA GLY A 126 -0.25 -23.85 10.56
C GLY A 126 0.31 -22.48 10.21
N ARG A 127 1.61 -22.45 9.88
CA ARG A 127 2.34 -21.20 9.57
C ARG A 127 1.71 -20.42 8.41
N LEU A 128 1.28 -21.13 7.36
CA LEU A 128 0.63 -20.51 6.20
C LEU A 128 -0.70 -19.87 6.59
N MET A 129 -1.56 -20.59 7.30
CA MET A 129 -2.85 -20.05 7.75
C MET A 129 -2.67 -18.82 8.64
N MET A 130 -1.74 -18.88 9.60
CA MET A 130 -1.39 -17.75 10.47
C MET A 130 -0.87 -16.53 9.68
N HIS A 131 -0.15 -16.75 8.59
CA HIS A 131 0.30 -15.70 7.68
C HIS A 131 -0.87 -15.08 6.89
N LEU A 132 -1.71 -15.90 6.25
CA LEU A 132 -2.85 -15.42 5.46
C LEU A 132 -3.80 -14.56 6.29
N VAL A 133 -4.08 -14.97 7.53
CA VAL A 133 -5.03 -14.25 8.39
C VAL A 133 -4.40 -13.07 9.14
N SER A 134 -3.08 -12.87 9.10
CA SER A 134 -2.43 -11.84 9.94
C SER A 134 -2.82 -10.42 9.52
N ASP A 135 -2.74 -10.13 8.22
CA ASP A 135 -3.14 -8.83 7.65
C ASP A 135 -3.64 -8.98 6.20
N PRO A 136 -4.81 -9.60 6.00
CA PRO A 136 -5.31 -10.02 4.68
C PRO A 136 -5.63 -8.85 3.75
N ILE A 137 -5.70 -7.63 4.29
CA ILE A 137 -6.13 -6.45 3.56
C ILE A 137 -5.23 -5.26 3.92
N GLN A 138 -3.92 -5.47 4.06
CA GLN A 138 -2.98 -4.39 4.30
C GLN A 138 -3.00 -3.32 3.20
N ASP A 139 -2.57 -2.10 3.52
CA ASP A 139 -2.51 -1.00 2.54
C ASP A 139 -1.39 -1.15 1.52
N GLY A 140 -0.27 -1.78 1.90
CA GLY A 140 0.91 -1.92 1.06
C GLY A 140 0.69 -2.86 -0.13
N GLY A 141 1.50 -2.73 -1.16
CA GLY A 141 1.47 -3.57 -2.35
C GLY A 141 2.72 -3.38 -3.20
N GLN A 142 2.76 -4.06 -4.35
CA GLN A 142 3.90 -4.07 -5.25
C GLN A 142 3.55 -3.59 -6.66
N TRP A 143 4.59 -3.38 -7.49
CA TRP A 143 4.45 -2.91 -8.86
C TRP A 143 3.50 -3.78 -9.70
N HIS A 144 3.65 -5.11 -9.67
CA HIS A 144 2.78 -5.99 -10.45
C HIS A 144 1.30 -5.93 -9.99
N MET A 145 1.05 -5.79 -8.69
CA MET A 145 -0.30 -5.57 -8.17
C MET A 145 -0.86 -4.24 -8.68
N PHE A 146 -0.04 -3.19 -8.73
CA PHE A 146 -0.44 -1.89 -9.27
C PHE A 146 -0.81 -2.02 -10.75
N VAL A 147 0.04 -2.66 -11.56
CA VAL A 147 -0.24 -2.92 -12.98
C VAL A 147 -1.55 -3.67 -13.17
N ASN A 148 -1.79 -4.75 -12.42
CA ASN A 148 -3.05 -5.51 -12.49
C ASN A 148 -4.28 -4.64 -12.22
N LEU A 149 -4.20 -3.76 -11.22
CA LEU A 149 -5.29 -2.85 -10.89
C LEU A 149 -5.52 -1.81 -11.99
N ILE A 150 -4.46 -1.21 -12.53
CA ILE A 150 -4.59 -0.20 -13.59
C ILE A 150 -5.10 -0.81 -14.88
N ASN A 151 -4.59 -1.98 -15.28
CA ASN A 151 -5.05 -2.66 -16.50
C ASN A 151 -6.53 -3.08 -16.39
N LYS A 152 -6.99 -3.47 -15.19
CA LYS A 152 -8.38 -3.89 -14.98
C LYS A 152 -9.35 -2.71 -14.80
N TYR A 153 -9.00 -1.76 -13.94
CA TYR A 153 -9.91 -0.70 -13.48
C TYR A 153 -9.58 0.68 -14.04
N GLY A 154 -8.38 0.90 -14.58
CA GLY A 154 -7.96 2.23 -15.03
C GLY A 154 -7.75 3.20 -13.88
N VAL A 155 -7.97 4.49 -14.15
CA VAL A 155 -7.77 5.59 -13.18
C VAL A 155 -8.81 6.67 -13.36
N VAL A 156 -9.03 7.48 -12.32
CA VAL A 156 -9.94 8.63 -12.37
C VAL A 156 -9.28 9.89 -11.81
N PRO A 157 -9.70 11.10 -12.22
CA PRO A 157 -9.31 12.33 -11.54
C PRO A 157 -9.68 12.31 -10.06
N LYS A 158 -8.88 12.97 -9.22
CA LYS A 158 -9.15 13.10 -7.79
C LYS A 158 -10.49 13.81 -7.49
N SER A 159 -10.99 14.64 -8.41
CA SER A 159 -12.31 15.28 -8.30
C SER A 159 -13.45 14.28 -8.32
N GLU A 160 -13.32 13.18 -9.07
CA GLU A 160 -14.40 12.20 -9.27
C GLU A 160 -14.56 11.26 -8.09
N MET A 161 -13.45 10.96 -7.39
CA MET A 161 -13.49 10.21 -6.15
C MET A 161 -12.51 10.82 -5.15
N PRO A 162 -12.91 11.86 -4.41
CA PRO A 162 -12.04 12.52 -3.44
C PRO A 162 -11.64 11.61 -2.28
N GLU A 163 -10.67 12.07 -1.49
CA GLU A 163 -10.29 11.39 -0.25
C GLU A 163 -11.43 11.44 0.78
N THR A 164 -11.61 10.34 1.52
CA THR A 164 -12.47 10.27 2.70
C THR A 164 -11.63 10.32 3.98
N TYR A 165 -12.29 10.32 5.14
CA TYR A 165 -11.59 10.13 6.41
C TYR A 165 -10.84 8.78 6.43
N GLN A 166 -11.49 7.70 5.98
CA GLN A 166 -10.91 6.36 6.03
C GLN A 166 -9.78 6.18 5.02
N SER A 167 -9.85 6.79 3.83
CA SER A 167 -8.74 6.73 2.88
C SER A 167 -7.49 7.44 3.45
N SER A 168 -7.69 8.51 4.22
CA SER A 168 -6.64 9.28 4.90
C SER A 168 -6.21 8.72 6.27
N SER A 169 -6.93 7.74 6.83
CA SER A 169 -6.73 7.14 8.16
C SER A 169 -7.29 5.71 8.19
N SER A 170 -6.61 4.79 7.51
CA SER A 170 -7.15 3.48 7.08
C SER A 170 -7.26 2.43 8.18
N MET A 171 -6.57 2.62 9.31
CA MET A 171 -6.46 1.63 10.39
C MET A 171 -7.81 1.06 10.83
N ARG A 172 -8.84 1.92 11.02
CA ARG A 172 -10.13 1.45 11.55
C ARG A 172 -10.90 0.64 10.51
N MET A 173 -10.94 1.09 9.27
CA MET A 173 -11.54 0.37 8.15
C MET A 173 -10.87 -1.00 7.98
N ASN A 174 -9.54 -1.04 7.86
CA ASN A 174 -8.79 -2.30 7.71
C ASN A 174 -9.09 -3.26 8.85
N ARG A 175 -9.10 -2.78 10.11
CA ARG A 175 -9.41 -3.62 11.26
C ARG A 175 -10.81 -4.25 11.19
N MET A 176 -11.82 -3.50 10.74
CA MET A 176 -13.19 -4.01 10.64
C MET A 176 -13.31 -5.03 9.50
N ILE A 177 -12.75 -4.74 8.33
CA ILE A 177 -12.80 -5.65 7.17
C ILE A 177 -12.00 -6.92 7.47
N THR A 178 -10.79 -6.80 8.01
CA THR A 178 -9.98 -7.96 8.44
C THR A 178 -10.72 -8.85 9.43
N ARG A 179 -11.47 -8.27 10.39
CA ARG A 179 -12.29 -9.06 11.32
C ARG A 179 -13.38 -9.85 10.57
N LYS A 180 -14.02 -9.24 9.57
CA LYS A 180 -15.05 -9.90 8.77
C LYS A 180 -14.46 -10.99 7.88
N LEU A 181 -13.34 -10.72 7.20
CA LEU A 181 -12.60 -11.70 6.39
C LEU A 181 -12.16 -12.92 7.20
N ARG A 182 -11.69 -12.73 8.45
CA ARG A 182 -11.37 -13.86 9.34
C ARG A 182 -12.60 -14.70 9.70
N GLY A 183 -13.76 -14.07 9.88
CA GLY A 183 -15.03 -14.78 10.06
C GLY A 183 -15.39 -15.60 8.83
N PHE A 184 -15.29 -15.01 7.65
CA PHE A 184 -15.49 -15.70 6.37
C PHE A 184 -14.54 -16.86 6.14
N ALA A 185 -13.27 -16.73 6.57
CA ALA A 185 -12.32 -17.83 6.49
C ALA A 185 -12.76 -19.03 7.34
N ILE A 186 -13.34 -18.80 8.52
CA ILE A 186 -13.90 -19.85 9.38
C ILE A 186 -15.12 -20.49 8.69
N GLU A 187 -16.02 -19.67 8.17
CA GLU A 187 -17.24 -20.13 7.47
C GLU A 187 -16.88 -21.04 6.28
N LEU A 188 -15.97 -20.60 5.39
CA LEU A 188 -15.50 -21.38 4.24
C LEU A 188 -14.89 -22.73 4.64
N ARG A 189 -14.02 -22.72 5.66
CA ARG A 189 -13.35 -23.95 6.11
C ARG A 189 -14.31 -24.92 6.81
N ASN A 190 -15.25 -24.42 7.60
CA ASN A 190 -16.28 -25.25 8.20
C ASN A 190 -17.17 -25.89 7.13
N GLU A 191 -17.52 -25.12 6.10
CA GLU A 191 -18.34 -25.62 5.01
C GLU A 191 -17.64 -26.73 4.21
N HIS A 192 -16.33 -26.57 3.94
CA HIS A 192 -15.50 -27.64 3.37
C HIS A 192 -15.49 -28.90 4.25
N ASN A 193 -15.29 -28.73 5.56
CA ASN A 193 -15.29 -29.85 6.52
C ASN A 193 -16.65 -30.57 6.61
N ASN A 194 -17.76 -29.89 6.26
CA ASN A 194 -19.09 -30.48 6.17
C ASN A 194 -19.33 -31.25 4.85
N GLY A 195 -18.32 -31.35 3.98
CA GLY A 195 -18.37 -32.11 2.73
C GLY A 195 -18.88 -31.32 1.52
N SER A 196 -18.95 -30.00 1.60
CA SER A 196 -19.37 -29.16 0.49
C SER A 196 -18.32 -29.10 -0.63
N ASN A 197 -18.80 -29.02 -1.87
CA ASN A 197 -17.94 -28.96 -3.04
C ASN A 197 -17.39 -27.54 -3.28
N LEU A 198 -16.41 -27.45 -4.17
CA LEU A 198 -15.75 -26.20 -4.54
C LEU A 198 -16.72 -25.15 -5.11
N GLU A 199 -17.72 -25.58 -5.87
CA GLU A 199 -18.75 -24.69 -6.45
C GLU A 199 -19.52 -23.93 -5.36
N LYS A 200 -19.95 -24.62 -4.29
CA LYS A 200 -20.63 -23.99 -3.16
C LYS A 200 -19.73 -23.01 -2.42
N LEU A 201 -18.43 -23.34 -2.25
CA LEU A 201 -17.48 -22.43 -1.61
C LEU A 201 -17.27 -21.14 -2.43
N HIS A 202 -17.22 -21.24 -3.77
CA HIS A 202 -17.13 -20.06 -4.62
C HIS A 202 -18.42 -19.22 -4.58
N ALA A 203 -19.60 -19.84 -4.57
CA ALA A 203 -20.85 -19.11 -4.40
C ALA A 203 -20.89 -18.33 -3.08
N MET A 204 -20.45 -18.95 -1.98
CA MET A 204 -20.31 -18.25 -0.70
C MET A 204 -19.30 -17.10 -0.77
N LYS A 205 -18.15 -17.31 -1.43
CA LYS A 205 -17.15 -16.25 -1.64
C LYS A 205 -17.76 -15.02 -2.32
N ASP A 206 -18.59 -15.22 -3.34
CA ASP A 206 -19.21 -14.11 -4.07
C ASP A 206 -20.16 -13.30 -3.18
N GLU A 207 -20.97 -13.97 -2.34
CA GLU A 207 -21.80 -13.30 -1.33
C GLU A 207 -20.95 -12.54 -0.29
N MET A 208 -19.86 -13.15 0.17
CA MET A 208 -18.90 -12.56 1.10
C MET A 208 -18.26 -11.29 0.52
N LEU A 209 -17.90 -11.31 -0.77
CA LEU A 209 -17.37 -10.14 -1.47
C LEU A 209 -18.41 -9.02 -1.60
N GLY A 210 -19.70 -9.36 -1.77
CA GLY A 210 -20.78 -8.38 -1.70
C GLY A 210 -20.81 -7.61 -0.37
N VAL A 211 -20.59 -8.31 0.75
CA VAL A 211 -20.49 -7.67 2.08
C VAL A 211 -19.25 -6.77 2.17
N VAL A 212 -18.10 -7.23 1.67
CA VAL A 212 -16.88 -6.41 1.65
C VAL A 212 -17.08 -5.14 0.82
N TYR A 213 -17.71 -5.25 -0.35
CA TYR A 213 -18.00 -4.12 -1.23
C TYR A 213 -18.87 -3.07 -0.53
N GLN A 214 -19.88 -3.49 0.24
CA GLN A 214 -20.69 -2.59 1.06
C GLN A 214 -19.84 -1.89 2.13
N MET A 215 -18.97 -2.62 2.84
CA MET A 215 -18.08 -2.04 3.85
C MET A 215 -17.11 -1.02 3.26
N LEU A 216 -16.59 -1.27 2.04
CA LEU A 216 -15.73 -0.35 1.31
C LEU A 216 -16.51 0.88 0.85
N THR A 217 -17.71 0.71 0.29
CA THR A 217 -18.58 1.82 -0.11
C THR A 217 -18.91 2.75 1.06
N ILE A 218 -19.21 2.19 2.24
CA ILE A 218 -19.43 2.96 3.48
C ILE A 218 -18.19 3.79 3.87
N SER A 219 -16.99 3.28 3.59
CA SER A 219 -15.74 3.86 4.07
C SER A 219 -15.10 4.84 3.06
N LEU A 220 -15.19 4.53 1.78
CA LEU A 220 -14.45 5.16 0.69
C LEU A 220 -15.36 5.85 -0.33
N GLY A 221 -16.67 5.63 -0.28
CA GLY A 221 -17.63 6.06 -1.28
C GLY A 221 -17.77 5.05 -2.42
N THR A 222 -18.76 5.29 -3.29
CA THR A 222 -19.03 4.45 -4.46
C THR A 222 -18.09 4.84 -5.60
N PRO A 223 -17.36 3.90 -6.22
CA PRO A 223 -16.52 4.19 -7.37
C PRO A 223 -17.35 4.71 -8.56
N PRO A 224 -16.88 5.74 -9.29
CA PRO A 224 -17.57 6.24 -10.47
C PRO A 224 -17.40 5.26 -11.66
N GLU A 225 -18.49 4.98 -12.36
CA GLU A 225 -18.47 4.19 -13.60
C GLU A 225 -18.26 5.05 -14.84
N LYS A 226 -18.85 6.25 -14.83
CA LYS A 226 -18.74 7.26 -15.89
C LYS A 226 -18.62 8.65 -15.30
N PHE A 227 -17.88 9.53 -15.97
CA PHE A 227 -17.69 10.92 -15.56
C PHE A 227 -17.32 11.81 -16.75
N ASP A 228 -17.48 13.11 -16.56
CA ASP A 228 -16.97 14.13 -17.47
C ASP A 228 -15.75 14.78 -16.85
N TRP A 229 -14.65 14.86 -17.58
CA TRP A 229 -13.44 15.53 -17.11
C TRP A 229 -13.28 16.90 -17.76
N GLN A 230 -13.16 17.93 -16.92
CA GLN A 230 -13.07 19.33 -17.34
C GLN A 230 -11.90 20.02 -16.64
N VAL A 231 -11.08 20.75 -17.40
CA VAL A 231 -9.89 21.41 -16.86
C VAL A 231 -9.50 22.62 -17.69
N TYR A 232 -8.77 23.55 -17.08
CA TYR A 232 -8.05 24.61 -17.79
C TYR A 232 -6.57 24.25 -17.89
N ASP A 233 -5.99 24.40 -19.07
CA ASP A 233 -4.54 24.30 -19.23
C ASP A 233 -3.80 25.54 -18.70
N LYS A 234 -2.47 25.55 -18.82
CA LYS A 234 -1.62 26.69 -18.42
C LYS A 234 -1.95 27.99 -19.16
N ASP A 235 -2.51 27.91 -20.35
CA ASP A 235 -2.86 29.04 -21.21
C ASP A 235 -4.31 29.51 -20.97
N LYS A 236 -4.98 28.97 -19.94
CA LYS A 236 -6.39 29.21 -19.59
C LYS A 236 -7.36 28.75 -20.68
N LYS A 237 -6.95 27.82 -21.55
CA LYS A 237 -7.85 27.18 -22.50
C LYS A 237 -8.67 26.12 -21.78
N PHE A 238 -9.99 26.17 -21.95
CA PHE A 238 -10.90 25.17 -21.44
C PHE A 238 -10.81 23.88 -22.26
N ILE A 239 -10.73 22.74 -21.56
CA ILE A 239 -10.69 21.40 -22.12
C ILE A 239 -11.79 20.58 -21.43
N ARG A 240 -12.57 19.84 -22.22
CA ARG A 240 -13.61 18.95 -21.73
C ARG A 240 -13.60 17.64 -22.52
N TYR A 241 -13.76 16.56 -21.77
CA TYR A 241 -14.01 15.21 -22.28
C TYR A 241 -15.23 14.67 -21.56
N GLU A 242 -16.19 14.12 -22.30
CA GLU A 242 -17.48 13.66 -21.76
C GLU A 242 -17.61 12.15 -21.89
N ASN A 243 -18.42 11.54 -21.03
CA ASN A 243 -18.73 10.11 -21.04
C ASN A 243 -17.50 9.20 -20.91
N LEU A 244 -16.49 9.64 -20.15
CA LEU A 244 -15.29 8.85 -19.88
C LEU A 244 -15.60 7.73 -18.88
N THR A 245 -14.96 6.58 -19.06
CA THR A 245 -14.83 5.55 -18.02
C THR A 245 -13.44 5.63 -17.40
N PRO A 246 -13.22 5.03 -16.21
CA PRO A 246 -11.89 4.95 -15.63
C PRO A 246 -10.83 4.32 -16.57
N GLN A 247 -11.23 3.33 -17.35
CA GLN A 247 -10.38 2.64 -18.32
C GLN A 247 -10.07 3.52 -19.54
N SER A 248 -11.09 4.16 -20.14
CA SER A 248 -10.86 5.05 -21.27
C SER A 248 -10.02 6.26 -20.85
N PHE A 249 -10.22 6.78 -19.63
CA PHE A 249 -9.43 7.87 -19.10
C PHE A 249 -7.94 7.53 -18.99
N PHE A 250 -7.61 6.32 -18.52
CA PHE A 250 -6.23 5.84 -18.51
C PHE A 250 -5.66 5.75 -19.94
N MET A 251 -6.36 5.06 -20.83
CA MET A 251 -5.91 4.81 -22.20
C MET A 251 -5.73 6.12 -22.99
N ASP A 252 -6.68 7.03 -22.89
CA ASP A 252 -6.73 8.25 -23.72
C ASP A 252 -5.84 9.36 -23.20
N HIS A 253 -5.50 9.38 -21.90
CA HIS A 253 -4.78 10.52 -21.29
C HIS A 253 -3.46 10.15 -20.61
N VAL A 254 -3.23 8.88 -20.28
CA VAL A 254 -1.93 8.37 -19.83
C VAL A 254 -1.27 7.56 -20.93
N GLY A 255 -1.96 6.51 -21.43
CA GLY A 255 -1.57 5.76 -22.62
C GLY A 255 -0.24 5.02 -22.53
N LEU A 256 0.18 4.64 -21.31
CA LEU A 256 1.38 3.84 -21.11
C LEU A 256 1.06 2.36 -21.27
N ASN A 257 1.90 1.64 -22.01
CA ASN A 257 1.90 0.18 -21.98
C ASN A 257 2.65 -0.29 -20.73
N LEU A 258 1.93 -0.78 -19.72
CA LEU A 258 2.54 -1.19 -18.46
C LEU A 258 3.37 -2.47 -18.57
N ASP A 259 3.16 -3.26 -19.63
CA ASP A 259 3.94 -4.47 -19.91
C ASP A 259 5.37 -4.16 -20.36
N ASP A 260 5.65 -2.91 -20.77
CA ASP A 260 7.01 -2.46 -21.13
C ASP A 260 7.89 -2.21 -19.88
N TYR A 261 7.31 -2.27 -18.68
CA TYR A 261 8.01 -1.97 -17.42
C TYR A 261 8.42 -3.24 -16.68
N VAL A 262 9.66 -3.25 -16.19
CA VAL A 262 10.20 -4.35 -15.38
C VAL A 262 10.52 -3.90 -13.96
N CYS A 263 10.21 -4.75 -12.97
CA CYS A 263 10.57 -4.52 -11.57
C CYS A 263 11.94 -5.16 -11.29
N LEU A 264 12.95 -4.33 -10.99
CA LEU A 264 14.28 -4.78 -10.58
C LEU A 264 14.41 -4.69 -9.06
N ILE A 265 15.02 -5.72 -8.46
CA ILE A 265 15.31 -5.77 -7.03
C ILE A 265 16.80 -6.01 -6.81
N ASP A 266 17.35 -5.44 -5.75
CA ASP A 266 18.66 -5.82 -5.19
C ASP A 266 18.43 -6.55 -3.87
N CYS A 267 18.72 -7.84 -3.85
CA CYS A 267 18.48 -8.71 -2.71
C CYS A 267 19.73 -9.55 -2.43
N PRO A 268 20.71 -9.01 -1.66
CA PRO A 268 22.00 -9.66 -1.42
C PRO A 268 21.92 -10.76 -0.35
N MET A 269 20.85 -11.56 -0.39
CA MET A 269 20.69 -12.73 0.48
C MET A 269 21.39 -13.95 -0.12
N SER A 270 21.95 -14.80 0.73
CA SER A 270 22.71 -15.99 0.30
C SER A 270 21.91 -16.99 -0.55
N ASP A 271 20.58 -16.94 -0.50
CA ASP A 271 19.65 -17.80 -1.22
C ASP A 271 19.04 -17.11 -2.47
N LYS A 272 19.58 -15.98 -2.90
CA LYS A 272 19.15 -15.21 -4.07
C LYS A 272 20.34 -14.91 -4.98
N LYS A 273 20.32 -15.51 -6.17
CA LYS A 273 21.28 -15.23 -7.24
C LYS A 273 20.81 -14.05 -8.09
N TYR A 274 21.74 -13.19 -8.48
CA TYR A 274 21.51 -12.14 -9.46
C TYR A 274 21.16 -12.72 -10.84
N HIS A 275 20.46 -11.93 -11.67
CA HIS A 275 20.01 -12.30 -13.01
C HIS A 275 19.00 -13.46 -13.08
N GLU A 276 18.25 -13.69 -12.00
CA GLU A 276 17.18 -14.68 -11.91
C GLU A 276 15.84 -13.99 -11.63
N THR A 277 14.74 -14.66 -12.00
CA THR A 277 13.39 -14.21 -11.66
C THR A 277 12.88 -14.88 -10.39
N TYR A 278 12.19 -14.11 -9.55
CA TYR A 278 11.61 -14.59 -8.31
C TYR A 278 10.16 -14.16 -8.22
N THR A 279 9.34 -15.01 -7.59
CA THR A 279 7.98 -14.69 -7.17
C THR A 279 7.83 -15.00 -5.69
N VAL A 280 6.83 -14.40 -5.05
CA VAL A 280 6.48 -14.66 -3.66
C VAL A 280 5.08 -15.26 -3.65
N ASP A 281 4.96 -16.47 -3.11
CA ASP A 281 3.65 -17.12 -2.97
C ASP A 281 2.76 -16.31 -2.00
N TYR A 282 1.47 -16.20 -2.36
CA TYR A 282 0.44 -15.51 -1.58
C TYR A 282 0.69 -14.02 -1.29
N LEU A 283 1.31 -13.32 -2.24
CA LEU A 283 1.58 -11.88 -2.16
C LEU A 283 0.62 -11.02 -2.98
#